data_AF-A0A966TQU1-F1
#
_entry.id   AF-A0A966TQU1-F1
#
_cell.length_a   1.000
_cell.length_b   1.000
_cell.length_c   1.000
_cell.angle_alpha   90.00
_cell.angle_beta   90.00
_cell.angle_gamma   90.00
#
_symmetry.space_group_name_H-M   'P 1'
#
loop_
_entity.id
_entity.type
_entity.pdbx_description
1 polymer ?
#
loop_
_entity_poly.entity_id
_entity_poly.type
_entity_poly.pdbx_seq_one_letter_code
_entity_poly.pdbx_strand_id
1 'polypeptide(L)'
;MYNFSNDDNMQNWNYQCTTNSGSFTFRNKTYQQVVTIEQADEQFNVPVVLTTAYAFRNRAVDRFSRGIGLVYREFECWEYQPNTGSSGGPYRVGFGIKQWMVDHN
;
A
#
# COMPACT_ATOMS: atom_id res chain seq x y z
N MET A 1 -5.91 19.33 -15.63
CA MET A 1 -4.83 18.88 -14.72
C MET A 1 -5.48 17.91 -13.76
N TYR A 2 -5.12 16.63 -13.77
CA TYR A 2 -5.71 15.64 -12.86
C TYR A 2 -5.09 15.86 -11.48
N ASN A 3 -5.86 16.49 -10.59
CA ASN A 3 -5.44 16.75 -9.23
C ASN A 3 -5.54 15.43 -8.44
N PHE A 4 -4.50 15.09 -7.71
CA PHE A 4 -4.51 13.97 -6.78
C PHE A 4 -4.75 14.54 -5.38
N SER A 5 -5.83 14.13 -4.72
CA SER A 5 -6.17 14.58 -3.38
C SER A 5 -6.53 13.36 -2.56
N ASN A 6 -5.50 12.67 -2.09
CA ASN A 6 -5.67 11.53 -1.23
C ASN A 6 -6.26 11.93 0.14
N ASP A 7 -6.95 10.99 0.78
CA ASP A 7 -7.80 11.20 1.95
C ASP A 7 -7.12 11.97 3.11
N ASP A 8 -5.95 11.52 3.57
CA ASP A 8 -5.27 12.06 4.76
C ASP A 8 -3.78 12.39 4.52
N ASN A 9 -3.25 13.31 5.34
CA ASN A 9 -1.84 13.66 5.37
C ASN A 9 -1.03 12.50 5.96
N MET A 10 -0.05 12.01 5.21
CA MET A 10 0.86 10.93 5.63
C MET A 10 1.58 11.20 6.96
N GLN A 11 1.68 12.45 7.40
CA GLN A 11 2.25 12.82 8.70
C GLN A 11 1.38 12.37 9.89
N ASN A 12 0.09 12.10 9.67
CA ASN A 12 -0.86 11.68 10.70
C ASN A 12 -0.94 10.15 10.85
N TRP A 13 -0.25 9.40 9.99
CA TRP A 13 -0.30 7.95 9.98
C TRP A 13 0.20 7.34 11.29
N ASN A 14 -0.49 6.29 11.74
CA ASN A 14 -0.17 5.59 12.98
C ASN A 14 0.69 4.36 12.69
N TYR A 15 1.96 4.45 13.06
CA TYR A 15 2.93 3.39 12.79
C TYR A 15 2.82 2.30 13.85
N GLN A 16 2.60 1.06 13.42
CA GLN A 16 2.55 -0.12 14.28
C GLN A 16 3.73 -1.04 13.97
N CYS A 17 4.53 -1.33 14.99
CA CYS A 17 5.63 -2.29 14.89
C CYS A 17 5.20 -3.63 15.49
N THR A 18 5.09 -4.66 14.65
CA THR A 18 4.83 -6.03 15.09
C THR A 18 6.13 -6.82 15.12
N THR A 19 6.55 -7.21 16.31
CA THR A 19 7.82 -7.92 16.57
C THR A 19 7.66 -9.42 16.80
N ASN A 20 6.42 -9.93 16.77
CA ASN A 20 6.13 -11.36 16.84
C ASN A 20 6.83 -12.05 15.65
N SER A 21 7.94 -12.72 15.93
CA SER A 21 8.95 -13.20 14.98
C SER A 21 8.46 -14.37 14.12
N GLY A 22 7.40 -14.14 13.34
CA GLY A 22 6.88 -15.08 12.36
C GLY A 22 7.74 -15.16 11.11
N SER A 23 7.32 -16.01 10.19
CA SER A 23 7.88 -16.04 8.84
C SER A 23 7.03 -15.19 7.89
N PHE A 24 7.67 -14.68 6.85
CA PHE A 24 7.00 -14.02 5.74
C PHE A 24 7.40 -14.71 4.45
N THR A 25 6.43 -15.14 3.65
CA THR A 25 6.67 -15.77 2.36
C THR A 25 6.18 -14.86 1.24
N PHE A 26 7.05 -14.57 0.28
CA PHE A 26 6.69 -13.84 -0.93
C PHE A 26 7.46 -14.38 -2.12
N ARG A 27 6.76 -14.63 -3.25
CA ARG A 27 7.35 -15.21 -4.48
C ARG A 27 8.26 -16.42 -4.23
N ASN A 28 7.75 -17.37 -3.44
CA ASN A 28 8.44 -18.62 -3.08
C ASN A 28 9.73 -18.46 -2.26
N LYS A 29 10.02 -17.26 -1.73
CA LYS A 29 11.07 -17.05 -0.73
C LYS A 29 10.44 -16.88 0.64
N THR A 30 10.95 -17.60 1.64
CA THR A 30 10.50 -17.52 3.03
C THR A 30 11.58 -16.89 3.89
N TYR A 31 11.23 -15.80 4.54
CA TYR A 31 12.08 -15.07 5.47
C TYR A 31 11.64 -15.37 6.90
N GLN A 32 12.59 -15.61 7.79
CA GLN A 32 12.32 -15.92 9.19
C GLN A 32 12.49 -14.67 10.07
N GLN A 33 11.88 -14.71 11.25
CA GLN A 33 12.02 -13.68 12.28
C GLN A 33 11.77 -12.27 11.72
N VAL A 34 10.61 -12.08 11.11
CA VAL A 34 10.28 -10.86 10.39
C VAL A 34 9.56 -9.87 11.30
N VAL A 35 10.09 -8.66 11.38
CA VAL A 35 9.42 -7.49 11.96
C VAL A 35 8.62 -6.81 10.86
N THR A 36 7.37 -6.48 11.14
CA THR A 36 6.51 -5.72 10.23
C THR A 36 6.29 -4.33 10.79
N ILE A 37 6.55 -3.30 9.98
CA ILE A 37 6.16 -1.92 10.24
C ILE A 37 4.96 -1.63 9.34
N GLU A 38 3.81 -1.48 9.97
CA GLU A 38 2.53 -1.16 9.35
C GLU A 38 2.32 0.34 9.50
N GLN A 39 2.32 1.09 8.39
CA GLN A 39 2.18 2.54 8.41
C GLN A 39 0.78 3.00 7.98
N ALA A 40 0.17 2.31 7.02
CA ALA A 40 -1.19 2.57 6.58
C ALA A 40 -1.83 1.32 5.96
N ASP A 41 -3.09 1.09 6.32
CA ASP A 41 -3.95 0.10 5.67
C ASP A 41 -5.39 0.62 5.62
N GLU A 42 -5.59 1.66 4.82
CA GLU A 42 -6.88 2.35 4.68
C GLU A 42 -7.40 2.19 3.26
N GLN A 43 -8.72 2.06 3.14
CA GLN A 43 -9.38 1.97 1.86
C GLN A 43 -10.86 2.33 1.96
N PHE A 44 -11.40 2.80 0.85
CA PHE A 44 -12.83 2.99 0.66
C PHE A 44 -13.23 2.50 -0.73
N ASN A 45 -14.30 1.71 -0.83
CA ASN A 45 -14.81 1.17 -2.09
C ASN A 45 -13.72 0.42 -2.91
N VAL A 46 -12.92 -0.41 -2.24
CA VAL A 46 -11.90 -1.28 -2.87
C VAL A 46 -12.20 -2.75 -2.53
N PRO A 47 -12.50 -3.61 -3.51
CA PRO A 47 -12.60 -3.33 -4.95
C PRO A 47 -13.74 -2.36 -5.31
N VAL A 48 -13.59 -1.63 -6.41
CA VAL A 48 -14.59 -0.65 -6.88
C VAL A 48 -15.83 -1.39 -7.37
N VAL A 49 -16.86 -1.43 -6.53
CA VAL A 49 -18.17 -2.02 -6.88
C VAL A 49 -19.15 -0.91 -7.27
N LEU A 50 -19.14 0.22 -6.53
CA LEU A 50 -19.97 1.37 -6.85
C LEU A 50 -19.18 2.34 -7.74
N THR A 51 -19.34 2.21 -9.05
CA THR A 51 -18.60 3.01 -10.06
C THR A 51 -19.01 4.48 -10.11
N THR A 52 -20.10 4.85 -9.46
CA THR A 52 -20.56 6.25 -9.34
C THR A 52 -20.02 6.94 -8.08
N ALA A 53 -19.30 6.21 -7.22
CA ALA A 53 -18.72 6.75 -6.00
C ALA A 53 -17.19 6.82 -6.10
N TYR A 54 -16.62 7.73 -5.31
CA TYR A 54 -15.19 7.79 -5.03
C TYR A 54 -14.68 6.44 -4.48
N ALA A 55 -13.40 6.14 -4.71
CA ALA A 55 -12.70 5.07 -4.03
C ALA A 55 -11.25 5.49 -3.75
N PHE A 56 -10.62 4.95 -2.71
CA PHE A 56 -9.20 5.19 -2.49
C PHE A 56 -8.54 4.01 -1.78
N ARG A 57 -7.21 4.02 -1.83
CA ARG A 57 -6.36 3.06 -1.14
C ARG A 57 -5.07 3.72 -0.68
N ASN A 58 -4.80 3.61 0.61
CA ASN A 58 -3.53 3.94 1.24
C ASN A 58 -2.95 2.68 1.85
N ARG A 59 -1.89 2.17 1.26
CA ARG A 59 -1.14 1.04 1.79
C ARG A 59 0.29 1.47 2.02
N ALA A 60 0.80 1.21 3.21
CA ALA A 60 2.23 1.28 3.49
C ALA A 60 2.60 0.20 4.50
N VAL A 61 3.48 -0.71 4.08
CA VAL A 61 4.07 -1.74 4.94
C VAL A 61 5.50 -2.02 4.55
N ASP A 62 6.37 -2.09 5.56
CA ASP A 62 7.72 -2.61 5.45
C ASP A 62 7.88 -3.87 6.27
N ARG A 63 8.63 -4.84 5.74
CA ARG A 63 8.99 -6.08 6.44
C ARG A 63 10.49 -6.26 6.46
N PHE A 64 11.04 -6.45 7.65
CA PHE A 64 12.46 -6.62 7.88
C PHE A 64 12.74 -7.99 8.49
N SER A 65 13.58 -8.80 7.85
CA SER A 65 14.01 -10.09 8.39
C SER A 65 15.30 -9.92 9.19
N ARG A 66 15.37 -10.54 10.37
CA ARG A 66 16.57 -10.53 11.21
C ARG A 66 17.77 -11.08 10.43
N GLY A 67 18.87 -10.32 10.41
CA GLY A 67 20.10 -10.70 9.71
C GLY A 67 20.13 -10.36 8.21
N ILE A 68 19.01 -9.94 7.62
CA ILE A 68 18.93 -9.58 6.19
C ILE A 68 18.59 -8.10 6.01
N GLY A 69 17.63 -7.57 6.76
CA GLY A 69 17.09 -6.21 6.56
C GLY A 69 15.78 -6.24 5.78
N LEU A 70 15.53 -5.21 4.95
CA LEU A 70 14.26 -5.04 4.22
C LEU A 70 14.06 -6.18 3.21
N VAL A 71 13.01 -6.97 3.40
CA VAL A 71 12.66 -8.10 2.51
C VAL A 71 11.42 -7.83 1.67
N TYR A 72 10.58 -6.90 2.11
CA TYR A 72 9.40 -6.46 1.37
C TYR A 72 9.01 -5.03 1.75
N ARG A 73 8.61 -4.26 0.75
CA ARG A 73 7.99 -2.96 0.89
C ARG A 73 6.81 -2.85 -0.05
N GLU A 74 5.72 -2.34 0.47
CA GLU A 74 4.60 -1.88 -0.33
C GLU A 74 4.22 -0.49 0.13
N PHE A 75 4.13 0.41 -0.83
CA PHE A 75 3.62 1.75 -0.63
C PHE A 75 2.71 2.06 -1.83
N GLU A 76 1.42 2.30 -1.62
CA GLU A 76 0.50 2.76 -2.66
C GLU A 76 -0.46 3.80 -2.09
N CYS A 77 -0.67 4.85 -2.87
CA CYS A 77 -1.64 5.89 -2.63
C CYS A 77 -2.34 6.16 -3.96
N TRP A 78 -3.61 5.78 -4.08
CA TRP A 78 -4.38 6.05 -5.28
C TRP A 78 -5.85 6.31 -4.96
N GLU A 79 -6.48 7.07 -5.84
CA GLU A 79 -7.91 7.35 -5.82
C GLU A 79 -8.57 6.99 -7.16
N TYR A 80 -9.86 6.72 -7.08
CA TYR A 80 -10.78 6.55 -8.19
C TYR A 80 -11.77 7.69 -8.17
N GLN A 81 -11.89 8.37 -9.30
CA GLN A 81 -12.85 9.44 -9.50
C GLN A 81 -13.92 8.94 -10.49
N PRO A 82 -15.20 8.91 -10.08
CA PRO A 82 -16.29 8.42 -10.94
C PRO A 82 -16.56 9.34 -12.15
N ASN A 83 -16.01 10.57 -12.12
CA ASN A 83 -16.11 11.60 -13.16
C ASN A 83 -17.56 11.84 -13.64
N THR A 84 -18.48 11.94 -12.69
CA THR A 84 -19.91 12.18 -12.93
C THR A 84 -20.10 13.61 -13.45
N GLY A 85 -20.14 13.78 -14.77
CA GLY A 85 -20.45 15.06 -15.42
C GLY A 85 -19.53 15.50 -16.56
N SER A 86 -18.43 14.77 -16.85
CA SER A 86 -17.50 15.10 -17.94
C SER A 86 -17.37 13.95 -18.94
N SER A 87 -17.02 14.26 -20.20
CA SER A 87 -16.87 13.28 -21.29
C SER A 87 -15.72 12.28 -21.11
N GLY A 88 -14.85 12.46 -20.11
CA GLY A 88 -13.64 11.67 -19.90
C GLY A 88 -13.84 10.30 -19.25
N GLY A 89 -15.05 9.97 -18.77
CA GLY A 89 -15.29 8.73 -18.03
C GLY A 89 -14.53 8.66 -16.70
N PRO A 90 -14.79 7.62 -15.88
CA PRO A 90 -14.11 7.47 -14.60
C PRO A 90 -12.61 7.21 -14.79
N TYR A 91 -11.80 7.64 -13.83
CA TYR A 91 -10.35 7.46 -13.89
C TYR A 91 -9.75 7.09 -12.54
N ARG A 92 -8.51 6.59 -12.58
CA ARG A 92 -7.67 6.39 -11.39
C ARG A 92 -6.43 7.24 -11.49
N VAL A 93 -5.99 7.79 -10.36
CA VAL A 93 -4.76 8.57 -10.26
C VAL A 93 -4.07 8.26 -8.93
N GLY A 94 -2.75 8.18 -8.94
CA GLY A 94 -1.97 7.81 -7.77
C GLY A 94 -0.54 7.43 -8.10
N PHE A 95 0.16 6.95 -7.08
CA PHE A 95 1.55 6.49 -7.17
C PHE A 95 1.81 5.38 -6.17
N GLY A 96 2.87 4.62 -6.41
CA GLY A 96 3.25 3.57 -5.50
C GLY A 96 4.52 2.85 -5.92
N ILE A 97 4.99 2.02 -5.01
CA ILE A 97 6.12 1.13 -5.19
C ILE A 97 5.85 -0.19 -4.46
N LYS A 98 6.15 -1.30 -5.14
CA LYS A 98 6.20 -2.63 -4.54
C LYS A 98 7.57 -3.21 -4.80
N GLN A 99 8.32 -3.41 -3.74
CA GLN A 99 9.68 -3.94 -3.77
C GLN A 99 9.74 -5.20 -2.93
N TRP A 100 10.54 -6.15 -3.38
CA TRP A 100 10.80 -7.37 -2.65
C TRP A 100 12.25 -7.79 -2.88
N MET A 101 12.80 -8.51 -1.91
CA MET A 101 14.14 -9.04 -2.01
C MET A 101 14.21 -10.13 -3.09
N VAL A 102 15.07 -9.92 -4.08
CA VAL A 102 15.33 -10.93 -5.12
C VAL A 102 16.37 -11.93 -4.64
N ASP A 103 17.39 -11.51 -3.90
CA ASP A 103 18.43 -12.39 -3.35
C ASP A 103 19.19 -11.76 -2.18
N HIS A 104 19.81 -12.59 -1.32
CA HIS A 104 20.68 -12.14 -0.24
C HIS A 104 21.77 -13.19 0.08
N ASN A 105 22.88 -12.76 0.67
CA ASN A 105 24.01 -13.61 1.05
C ASN A 105 23.71 -14.51 2.26
#